data_AF-A0A7W6V6Z5-F1
#
_entry.id   AF-A0A7W6V6Z5-F1
#
_cell.length_a   1.000
_cell.length_b   1.000
_cell.length_c   1.000
_cell.angle_alpha   90.00
_cell.angle_beta   90.00
_cell.angle_gamma   90.00
#
_symmetry.space_group_name_H-M   'P 1'
#
loop_
_entity.id
_entity.type
_entity.pdbx_description
1 polymer ?
#
loop_
_entity_poly.entity_id
_entity_poly.type
_entity_poly.pdbx_seq_one_letter_code
_entity_poly.pdbx_strand_id
1 'polypeptide(L)'
;MVLKYSGFFIPEDDGWQPDDLIDFGFEMDFYVGGDNGSDAFTALVCSPSWFARERGAEVRSGRNVIFMPRFDRNELDSFLNGLCAEENGKSTEATMLKIDGIGEWEYRYRS
;
A
#
# COMPACT_ATOMS: atom_id res chain seq x y z
N MET A 1 -7.35 -1.67 -20.57
CA MET A 1 -5.98 -1.60 -20.05
C MET A 1 -5.89 -2.61 -18.92
N VAL A 2 -4.88 -3.48 -18.91
CA VAL A 2 -4.65 -4.41 -17.80
C VAL A 2 -3.85 -3.64 -16.76
N LEU A 3 -4.38 -3.50 -15.55
CA LEU A 3 -3.65 -2.88 -14.45
C LEU A 3 -2.80 -3.95 -13.80
N LYS A 4 -1.50 -3.70 -13.77
CA LYS A 4 -0.47 -4.59 -13.30
C LYS A 4 0.22 -3.97 -12.10
N TYR A 5 0.22 -4.73 -11.01
CA TYR A 5 1.09 -4.49 -9.88
C TYR A 5 2.53 -4.80 -10.27
N SER A 6 3.45 -3.89 -9.96
CA SER A 6 4.86 -3.96 -10.34
C SER A 6 5.82 -4.18 -9.17
N GLY A 7 5.30 -4.32 -7.95
CA GLY A 7 6.10 -4.41 -6.73
C GLY A 7 5.85 -3.24 -5.77
N PHE A 8 6.50 -3.31 -4.60
CA PHE A 8 6.62 -2.21 -3.66
C PHE A 8 8.08 -1.94 -3.31
N PHE A 9 8.34 -0.73 -2.82
CA PHE A 9 9.61 -0.24 -2.35
C PHE A 9 9.46 0.26 -0.92
N ILE A 10 10.36 -0.17 -0.06
CA ILE A 10 10.51 0.36 1.29
C ILE A 10 11.77 1.21 1.26
N PRO A 11 11.76 2.48 1.72
CA PRO A 11 12.91 3.39 1.68
C PRO A 11 13.98 3.02 2.72
N GLU A 12 14.45 1.79 2.66
CA GLU A 12 15.44 1.16 3.54
C GLU A 12 16.33 0.22 2.69
N ASP A 13 17.20 -0.56 3.34
CA ASP A 13 18.10 -1.51 2.65
C ASP A 13 17.36 -2.73 2.05
N ASP A 14 18.01 -3.35 1.05
CA ASP A 14 17.53 -4.60 0.44
C ASP A 14 17.38 -5.71 1.49
N GLY A 15 16.15 -6.18 1.68
CA GLY A 15 15.82 -7.22 2.67
C GLY A 15 15.52 -6.69 4.06
N TRP A 16 15.33 -5.37 4.20
CA TRP A 16 14.86 -4.77 5.44
C TRP A 16 13.56 -5.40 5.95
N GLN A 17 13.45 -5.47 7.28
CA GLN A 17 12.24 -5.82 8.02
C GLN A 17 12.24 -5.04 9.34
N PRO A 18 11.08 -4.79 9.96
CA PRO A 18 11.03 -4.18 11.28
C PRO A 18 11.65 -5.10 12.35
N ASP A 19 12.24 -4.50 13.38
CA ASP A 19 12.84 -5.22 14.51
C ASP A 19 11.80 -6.05 15.28
N ASP A 20 10.59 -5.50 15.46
CA ASP A 20 9.44 -6.21 16.00
C ASP A 20 8.44 -6.51 14.88
N LEU A 21 8.28 -7.80 14.58
CA LEU A 21 7.40 -8.27 13.52
C LEU A 21 5.91 -8.23 13.87
N ILE A 22 5.52 -7.94 15.12
CA ILE A 22 4.10 -7.86 15.55
C ILE A 22 3.71 -6.47 16.08
N ASP A 23 4.66 -5.55 16.23
CA ASP A 23 4.42 -4.19 16.72
C ASP A 23 5.22 -3.13 15.94
N PHE A 24 4.84 -2.90 14.69
CA PHE A 24 5.56 -2.03 13.75
C PHE A 24 4.65 -1.04 13.02
N GLY A 25 5.26 -0.01 12.44
CA GLY A 25 4.66 0.90 11.47
C GLY A 25 5.73 1.58 10.62
N PHE A 26 5.57 1.57 9.30
CA PHE A 26 6.48 2.21 8.35
C PHE A 26 5.74 2.63 7.08
N GLU A 27 6.30 3.58 6.34
CA GLU A 27 5.78 4.00 5.04
C GLU A 27 6.46 3.20 3.93
N MET A 28 5.71 2.89 2.89
CA MET A 28 6.22 2.25 1.67
C MET A 28 5.50 2.82 0.46
N ASP A 29 6.11 2.67 -0.71
CA ASP A 29 5.48 2.96 -1.99
C ASP A 29 5.20 1.65 -2.72
N PHE A 30 4.03 1.54 -3.34
CA PHE A 30 3.73 0.45 -4.26
C PHE A 30 3.33 0.98 -5.62
N TYR A 31 3.61 0.18 -6.65
CA TYR A 31 3.52 0.64 -8.03
C TYR A 31 2.44 -0.11 -8.80
N VAL A 32 1.50 0.64 -9.37
CA VAL A 32 0.42 0.07 -10.21
C VAL A 32 0.34 0.84 -11.51
N GLY A 33 0.26 0.12 -12.63
CA GLY A 33 0.04 0.73 -13.93
C GLY A 33 -0.04 -0.27 -15.06
N GLY A 34 0.31 0.16 -16.27
CA GLY A 34 0.20 -0.67 -17.48
C GLY A 34 1.40 -0.49 -18.40
N ASP A 35 1.21 -0.81 -19.67
CA ASP A 35 2.29 -0.82 -20.68
C ASP A 35 2.99 0.54 -20.86
N ASN A 36 2.35 1.64 -20.45
CA ASN A 36 2.87 3.01 -20.57
C ASN A 36 3.57 3.52 -19.29
N GLY A 37 3.75 2.66 -18.28
CA GLY A 37 4.36 3.02 -17.00
C GLY A 37 3.46 2.74 -15.79
N SER A 38 4.04 2.91 -14.61
CA SER A 38 3.37 2.72 -13.31
C SER A 38 3.35 4.00 -12.50
N ASP A 39 2.22 4.20 -11.83
CA ASP A 39 2.03 5.21 -10.80
C ASP A 39 2.46 4.67 -9.43
N ALA A 40 3.04 5.53 -8.61
CA ALA A 40 3.42 5.22 -7.24
C ALA A 40 2.32 5.65 -6.25
N PHE A 41 2.11 4.80 -5.24
CA PHE A 41 1.12 5.00 -4.19
C PHE A 41 1.77 4.76 -2.84
N THR A 42 1.74 5.75 -1.96
CA THR A 42 2.35 5.67 -0.63
C THR A 42 1.34 5.14 0.40
N ALA A 43 1.71 4.12 1.15
CA ALA A 43 0.87 3.56 2.22
C ALA A 43 1.65 3.40 3.52
N LEU A 44 0.95 3.62 4.64
CA LEU A 44 1.41 3.21 5.96
C LEU A 44 1.10 1.73 6.16
N VAL A 45 2.13 0.90 6.30
CA VAL A 45 1.98 -0.50 6.67
C VAL A 45 2.27 -0.65 8.15
N CYS A 46 1.33 -1.19 8.91
CA CYS A 46 1.48 -1.28 10.36
C CYS A 46 0.71 -2.43 10.99
N SER A 47 1.14 -2.82 12.18
CA SER A 47 0.35 -3.66 13.08
C SER A 47 -0.82 -2.89 13.70
N PRO A 48 -1.96 -3.55 13.98
CA PRO A 48 -3.08 -2.90 14.66
C PRO A 48 -2.71 -2.33 16.04
N SER A 49 -1.85 -3.02 16.80
CA SER A 49 -1.39 -2.57 18.12
C SER A 49 -0.57 -1.30 18.03
N TRP A 50 0.37 -1.23 17.08
CA TRP A 50 1.19 -0.04 16.85
C TRP A 50 0.30 1.14 16.43
N PHE A 51 -0.65 0.93 15.52
CA PHE A 51 -1.55 2.00 15.09
C PHE A 51 -2.41 2.54 16.23
N ALA A 52 -2.98 1.65 17.06
CA ALA A 52 -3.77 2.06 18.21
C ALA A 52 -2.95 2.88 19.22
N ARG A 53 -1.69 2.50 19.45
CA ARG A 53 -0.79 3.22 20.36
C ARG A 53 -0.35 4.58 19.81
N GLU A 54 0.13 4.63 18.58
CA GLU A 54 0.76 5.82 18.00
C GLU A 54 -0.26 6.80 17.38
N ARG A 55 -1.40 6.30 16.91
CA ARG A 55 -2.38 7.07 16.12
C ARG A 55 -3.83 6.94 16.61
N GLY A 56 -4.10 6.11 17.61
CA GLY A 56 -5.46 5.79 18.09
C GLY A 56 -6.07 6.76 19.11
N ALA A 57 -5.34 7.79 19.53
CA ALA A 57 -5.84 8.75 20.52
C ALA A 57 -6.94 9.70 19.99
N GLU A 58 -7.13 9.74 18.67
CA GLU A 58 -8.05 10.66 17.99
C GLU A 58 -8.83 9.93 16.88
N VAL A 59 -9.96 10.49 16.45
CA VAL A 59 -10.68 10.00 15.27
C VAL A 59 -9.82 10.23 14.03
N ARG A 60 -9.47 9.15 13.33
CA ARG A 60 -8.67 9.20 12.10
C ARG A 60 -9.28 8.36 10.99
N SER A 61 -9.00 8.77 9.75
CA SER A 61 -9.28 7.96 8.58
C SER A 61 -8.27 6.81 8.50
N GLY A 62 -8.74 5.60 8.21
CA GLY A 62 -7.87 4.44 7.90
C GLY A 62 -7.41 4.39 6.44
N ARG A 63 -7.67 5.45 5.66
CA ARG A 63 -7.24 5.56 4.27
C ARG A 63 -5.72 5.56 4.18
N ASN A 64 -5.17 4.92 3.16
CA ASN A 64 -3.72 4.77 2.94
C ASN A 64 -3.01 3.97 4.05
N VAL A 65 -3.75 3.11 4.77
CA VAL A 65 -3.21 2.25 5.83
C VAL A 65 -3.48 0.79 5.49
N ILE A 66 -2.42 -0.02 5.50
CA ILE A 66 -2.48 -1.47 5.37
C ILE A 66 -2.18 -2.08 6.74
N PHE A 67 -3.16 -2.79 7.28
CA PHE A 67 -3.01 -3.47 8.57
C PHE A 67 -2.51 -4.89 8.38
N MET A 68 -1.43 -5.22 9.09
CA MET A 68 -0.81 -6.53 9.08
C MET A 68 -0.55 -6.99 10.52
N PRO A 69 -1.23 -8.05 11.01
CA PRO A 69 -1.02 -8.53 12.38
C PRO A 69 0.42 -8.96 12.69
N ARG A 70 1.11 -9.44 11.65
CA ARG A 70 2.54 -9.76 11.67
C ARG A 70 3.14 -9.34 10.34
N PHE A 71 4.33 -8.76 10.34
CA PHE A 71 5.04 -8.44 9.12
C PHE A 71 5.46 -9.73 8.41
N ASP A 72 4.94 -9.91 7.20
CA ASP A 72 5.37 -10.93 6.25
C ASP A 72 5.41 -10.30 4.85
N ARG A 73 6.62 -10.20 4.31
CA ARG A 73 6.87 -9.54 3.02
C ARG A 73 6.12 -10.21 1.86
N ASN A 74 6.00 -11.54 1.89
CA ASN A 74 5.33 -12.30 0.83
C ASN A 74 3.81 -12.17 0.92
N GLU A 75 3.27 -12.11 2.14
CA GLU A 75 1.83 -11.86 2.36
C GLU A 75 1.44 -10.46 1.88
N LEU A 76 2.27 -9.45 2.17
CA LEU A 76 2.07 -8.09 1.68
C LEU A 76 2.09 -8.01 0.15
N ASP A 77 3.09 -8.63 -0.48
CA ASP A 77 3.18 -8.68 -1.95
C ASP A 77 1.97 -9.38 -2.57
N SER A 78 1.57 -10.51 -2.00
CA SER A 78 0.40 -11.28 -2.45
C SER A 78 -0.90 -10.48 -2.29
N PHE A 79 -1.04 -9.73 -1.20
CA PHE A 79 -2.18 -8.85 -0.95
C PHE A 79 -2.28 -7.75 -2.01
N LEU A 80 -1.20 -7.01 -2.26
CA LEU A 80 -1.15 -5.93 -3.26
C LEU A 80 -1.39 -6.45 -4.69
N ASN A 81 -0.80 -7.59 -5.02
CA ASN A 81 -1.02 -8.25 -6.30
C ASN A 81 -2.48 -8.70 -6.46
N GLY A 82 -3.06 -9.29 -5.40
CA GLY A 82 -4.47 -9.71 -5.37
C GLY A 82 -5.44 -8.55 -5.59
N LEU A 83 -5.18 -7.41 -4.95
CA LEU A 83 -5.97 -6.19 -5.13
C LEU A 83 -5.99 -5.72 -6.59
N CYS A 84 -4.85 -5.74 -7.27
CA CYS A 84 -4.78 -5.35 -8.68
C CYS A 84 -5.42 -6.41 -9.59
N ALA A 85 -5.26 -7.69 -9.27
CA ALA A 85 -5.84 -8.78 -10.05
C ALA A 85 -7.37 -8.77 -10.05
N GLU A 86 -8.01 -8.43 -8.93
CA GLU A 86 -9.48 -8.29 -8.81
C GLU A 86 -10.07 -7.21 -9.71
N GLU A 87 -9.26 -6.27 -10.15
CA GLU A 87 -9.68 -5.10 -10.93
C GLU A 87 -9.41 -5.27 -12.43
N ASN A 88 -8.76 -6.37 -12.83
CA ASN A 88 -8.54 -6.70 -14.22
C ASN A 88 -9.87 -6.87 -14.98
N GLY A 89 -10.00 -6.14 -16.09
CA GLY A 89 -11.20 -6.13 -16.92
C GLY A 89 -12.28 -5.12 -16.50
N LYS A 90 -12.09 -4.39 -15.39
CA LYS A 90 -12.94 -3.26 -14.99
C LYS A 90 -12.48 -1.96 -15.66
N SER A 91 -13.27 -0.90 -15.51
CA SER A 91 -12.88 0.42 -16.01
C SER A 91 -11.64 0.93 -15.25
N THR A 92 -10.72 1.56 -15.99
CA THR A 92 -9.49 2.13 -15.44
C THR A 92 -9.78 3.10 -14.29
N GLU A 93 -10.79 3.94 -14.45
CA GLU A 93 -11.15 4.98 -13.48
C GLU A 93 -11.65 4.38 -12.15
N ALA A 94 -12.50 3.35 -12.19
CA ALA A 94 -12.98 2.67 -10.99
C ALA A 94 -11.84 1.98 -10.23
N THR A 95 -10.88 1.44 -10.96
CA THR A 95 -9.72 0.77 -10.36
C THR A 95 -8.78 1.77 -9.70
N MET A 96 -8.47 2.88 -10.37
CA MET A 96 -7.60 3.93 -9.81
C MET A 96 -8.22 4.56 -8.56
N LEU A 97 -9.54 4.76 -8.52
CA LEU A 97 -10.24 5.24 -7.33
C LEU A 97 -10.17 4.25 -6.15
N LYS A 98 -10.23 2.94 -6.41
CA LYS A 98 -10.08 1.91 -5.37
C LYS A 98 -8.64 1.89 -4.83
N ILE A 99 -7.65 1.96 -5.72
CA ILE A 99 -6.22 1.96 -5.35
C ILE A 99 -5.86 3.22 -4.55
N ASP A 100 -6.41 4.36 -4.93
CA ASP A 100 -6.24 5.65 -4.23
C ASP A 100 -6.87 5.66 -2.81
N GLY A 101 -7.73 4.69 -2.48
CA GLY A 101 -8.18 4.45 -1.10
C GLY A 101 -7.14 3.72 -0.24
N ILE A 102 -6.19 3.03 -0.88
CA ILE A 102 -5.25 2.08 -0.28
C ILE A 102 -3.85 2.68 -0.18
N GLY A 103 -3.47 3.55 -1.09
CA GLY A 103 -2.27 4.37 -1.01
C GLY A 103 -2.50 5.77 -1.54
N GLU A 104 -1.75 6.72 -1.01
CA GLU A 104 -1.75 8.09 -1.45
C GLU A 104 -1.05 8.20 -2.79
N TRP A 105 -1.80 8.57 -3.83
CA TRP A 105 -1.24 8.69 -5.17
C TRP A 105 -0.33 9.92 -5.30
N GLU A 106 0.94 9.72 -5.67
CA GLU A 106 1.94 10.81 -5.81
C GLU A 106 1.51 11.93 -6.78
N TYR A 107 0.69 11.61 -7.81
CA TYR A 107 0.25 12.60 -8.81
C TYR A 107 -0.82 13.58 -8.33
N ARG A 108 -1.42 13.37 -7.15
CA ARG A 108 -2.45 14.26 -6.60
C ARG A 108 -1.95 15.70 -6.36
N TYR A 109 -0.63 15.92 -6.29
CA TYR A 109 -0.03 17.23 -6.00
C TYR A 109 0.47 18.01 -7.22
N ARG A 110 0.22 17.56 -8.47
CA ARG A 110 0.64 18.24 -9.71
C ARG A 110 -0.40 19.21 -10.31
N SER A 111 -1.29 19.78 -9.49
CA SER A 111 -2.28 20.79 -9.90
C SER A 111 -1.75 22.22 -9.80
#